data_AF-A0A3P9MTN3-F1
#
_entry.id   AF-A0A3P9MTN3-F1
#
_cell.length_a   1.000
_cell.length_b   1.000
_cell.length_c   1.000
_cell.angle_alpha   90.00
_cell.angle_beta   90.00
_cell.angle_gamma   90.00
#
_symmetry.space_group_name_H-M   'P 1'
#
loop_
_entity.id
_entity.type
_entity.pdbx_description
1 polymer ?
#
loop_
_entity_poly.entity_id
_entity_poly.type
_entity_poly.pdbx_seq_one_letter_code
_entity_poly.pdbx_strand_id
1 'polypeptide(L)'
;MRLQCLVTALCLGVGVMAGKYSRQVNEPTQSDSDGQTAEFRIAKLNQVWEKAKRMQLTPVRQAELHSDLKIQEKDELQWKKMKVEGLDENGEKEAQLRRNFNVILAKYGMDGKRDMRPMETNSLKDHEAKDGDVFDDPKLDKLWNKAKSSGKFSNEELQSLKREFQHHKDKIHEYNILMDTVSRTEEIHKNVISPMEGDTKEHLLQQKHTELKEKMRGLHHGFERLRKISHEGFSQDSVFREPRVIELWEAAKRANLSKDELESLKEELHHFETKVEKHNHYQEQLELSHQKLRHVESLGDREHIKRNQEKYNTLSEKTREMGYKMKKHMQDLSNKISRQGLQHNEL
;
A
#
# COMPACT_ATOMS: atom_id res chain seq x y z
N MET A 1 66.61 -26.57 14.37
CA MET A 1 67.46 -25.47 13.88
C MET A 1 66.96 -25.07 12.49
N ARG A 2 66.34 -23.89 12.39
CA ARG A 2 66.83 -22.69 11.66
C ARG A 2 67.07 -22.96 10.16
N LEU A 3 66.16 -22.57 9.26
CA LEU A 3 65.81 -21.22 8.76
C LEU A 3 66.68 -20.80 7.56
N GLN A 4 66.06 -20.65 6.38
CA GLN A 4 66.29 -19.61 5.35
C GLN A 4 65.27 -19.85 4.22
N CYS A 5 64.16 -19.09 4.09
CA CYS A 5 63.99 -17.72 3.57
C CYS A 5 64.10 -17.65 2.02
N LEU A 6 62.97 -17.45 1.30
CA LEU A 6 62.45 -16.17 0.72
C LEU A 6 63.21 -15.81 -0.59
N VAL A 7 62.64 -15.45 -1.76
CA VAL A 7 61.51 -14.60 -2.23
C VAL A 7 61.30 -14.97 -3.74
N THR A 8 60.12 -15.03 -4.40
CA THR A 8 59.34 -13.99 -5.12
C THR A 8 58.26 -14.74 -5.94
N ALA A 9 56.94 -14.53 -5.76
CA ALA A 9 56.06 -13.45 -6.25
C ALA A 9 55.52 -13.64 -7.69
N LEU A 10 54.18 -13.49 -7.83
CA LEU A 10 53.32 -13.45 -9.05
C LEU A 10 53.19 -14.79 -9.81
N CYS A 11 51.99 -15.36 -10.03
CA CYS A 11 50.92 -14.75 -10.80
C CYS A 11 49.51 -14.89 -10.20
N LEU A 12 48.79 -13.79 -10.31
CA LEU A 12 47.37 -13.62 -10.12
C LEU A 12 46.55 -14.46 -11.11
N GLY A 13 45.46 -15.02 -10.59
CA GLY A 13 44.12 -15.00 -11.19
C GLY A 13 43.96 -15.41 -12.66
N VAL A 14 43.38 -16.58 -12.87
CA VAL A 14 42.29 -16.72 -13.85
C VAL A 14 41.27 -17.72 -13.29
N GLY A 15 40.36 -17.23 -12.44
CA GLY A 15 39.06 -17.86 -12.30
C GLY A 15 38.30 -17.65 -13.59
N VAL A 16 38.39 -18.61 -14.52
CA VAL A 16 37.58 -18.59 -15.74
C VAL A 16 36.14 -18.83 -15.31
N MET A 17 35.40 -17.73 -15.14
CA MET A 17 33.95 -17.73 -15.21
C MET A 17 33.56 -18.26 -16.59
N ALA A 18 33.38 -19.57 -16.70
CA ALA A 18 32.82 -20.20 -17.89
C ALA A 18 31.44 -19.58 -18.12
N GLY A 19 31.34 -18.79 -19.19
CA GLY A 19 30.22 -17.92 -19.46
C GLY A 19 28.90 -18.68 -19.51
N LYS A 20 27.83 -17.98 -19.10
CA LYS A 20 26.42 -18.40 -19.04
C LYS A 20 25.82 -18.86 -20.39
N TYR A 21 26.64 -19.07 -21.41
CA TYR A 21 26.29 -19.37 -22.80
C TYR A 21 27.26 -20.37 -23.45
N SER A 22 27.95 -21.23 -22.68
CA SER A 22 28.86 -22.22 -23.29
C SER A 22 28.10 -23.40 -23.87
N ARG A 23 28.34 -23.67 -25.17
CA ARG A 23 27.70 -24.72 -25.98
C ARG A 23 27.93 -26.14 -25.43
N GLN A 24 29.02 -26.34 -24.69
CA GLN A 24 29.43 -27.62 -24.10
C GLN A 24 28.52 -28.12 -22.97
N VAL A 25 27.70 -27.26 -22.35
CA VAL A 25 26.72 -27.69 -21.32
C VAL A 25 25.40 -28.15 -21.95
N ASN A 26 25.20 -27.91 -23.26
CA ASN A 26 23.95 -28.21 -23.97
C ASN A 26 24.05 -29.44 -24.89
N GLU A 27 25.12 -30.24 -24.82
CA GLU A 27 25.16 -31.55 -25.48
C GLU A 27 24.72 -32.67 -24.51
N PRO A 28 23.97 -33.66 -24.99
CA PRO A 28 23.42 -34.70 -24.13
C PRO A 28 24.51 -35.70 -23.76
N THR A 29 25.11 -35.54 -22.58
CA THR A 29 25.84 -36.65 -21.93
C THR A 29 24.82 -37.69 -21.46
N GLN A 30 24.76 -38.81 -22.17
CA GLN A 30 24.21 -40.05 -21.66
C GLN A 30 25.16 -40.60 -20.59
N SER A 31 24.74 -40.58 -19.34
CA SER A 31 25.28 -41.46 -18.30
C SER A 31 24.35 -41.48 -17.09
N ASP A 32 23.85 -42.67 -16.79
CA ASP A 32 23.01 -43.05 -15.67
C ASP A 32 23.58 -42.62 -14.31
N SER A 33 22.83 -41.82 -13.55
CA SER A 33 22.60 -42.05 -12.11
C SER A 33 21.57 -41.06 -11.57
N ASP A 34 20.54 -41.62 -10.96
CA ASP A 34 19.49 -40.98 -10.17
C ASP A 34 18.35 -40.29 -10.93
N GLY A 35 17.13 -40.72 -10.62
CA GLY A 35 15.92 -40.58 -11.43
C GLY A 35 15.29 -39.18 -11.40
N GLN A 36 16.04 -38.17 -11.83
CA GLN A 36 15.51 -36.86 -12.19
C GLN A 36 15.73 -36.63 -13.69
N THR A 37 14.87 -37.23 -14.49
CA THR A 37 14.71 -36.85 -15.89
C THR A 37 14.45 -35.35 -15.96
N ALA A 38 15.36 -34.61 -16.60
CA ALA A 38 15.15 -33.21 -16.94
C ALA A 38 13.90 -33.12 -17.83
N GLU A 39 12.77 -32.72 -17.24
CA GLU A 39 11.46 -32.75 -17.90
C GLU A 39 11.34 -31.70 -19.01
N PHE A 40 12.17 -30.65 -18.93
CA PHE A 40 12.34 -29.60 -19.94
C PHE A 40 13.77 -29.59 -20.48
N ARG A 41 13.92 -29.24 -21.77
CA ARG A 41 15.20 -29.00 -22.45
C ARG A 41 15.86 -27.70 -22.00
N ILE A 42 15.09 -26.77 -21.42
CA ILE A 42 15.62 -25.49 -20.92
C ILE A 42 15.80 -25.53 -19.39
N ALA A 43 17.03 -25.36 -18.93
CA ALA A 43 17.39 -25.44 -17.51
C ALA A 43 16.61 -24.49 -16.59
N LYS A 44 16.25 -23.29 -17.08
CA LYS A 44 15.44 -22.32 -16.31
C LYS A 44 14.02 -22.84 -16.01
N LEU A 45 13.45 -23.63 -16.92
CA LEU A 45 12.11 -24.22 -16.75
C LEU A 45 12.17 -25.41 -15.80
N ASN A 46 13.24 -26.22 -15.86
CA ASN A 46 13.51 -27.26 -14.87
C ASN A 46 13.63 -26.68 -13.45
N GLN A 47 14.31 -25.55 -13.27
CA GLN A 47 14.41 -24.90 -11.96
C GLN A 47 13.04 -24.47 -11.42
N VAL A 48 12.17 -23.92 -12.27
CA VAL A 48 10.81 -23.54 -11.87
C VAL A 48 9.96 -24.76 -11.58
N TRP A 49 10.10 -25.81 -12.37
CA TRP A 49 9.37 -27.06 -12.19
C TRP A 49 9.77 -27.80 -10.90
N GLU A 50 11.06 -27.89 -10.61
CA GLU A 50 11.56 -28.44 -9.35
C GLU A 50 11.16 -27.56 -8.15
N LYS A 51 11.15 -26.23 -8.31
CA LYS A 51 10.62 -25.31 -7.28
C LYS A 51 9.12 -25.57 -7.03
N ALA A 52 8.34 -25.80 -8.08
CA ALA A 52 6.92 -26.10 -7.96
C ALA A 52 6.65 -27.46 -7.29
N LYS A 53 7.46 -28.49 -7.60
CA LYS A 53 7.43 -29.79 -6.89
C LYS A 53 7.72 -29.62 -5.39
N ARG A 54 8.71 -28.80 -5.04
CA ARG A 54 9.06 -28.49 -3.64
C ARG A 54 7.98 -27.69 -2.90
N MET A 55 7.23 -26.85 -3.61
CA MET A 55 6.14 -26.05 -3.04
C MET A 55 4.82 -26.83 -2.84
N GLN A 56 4.76 -28.11 -3.24
CA GLN A 56 3.58 -28.98 -3.10
C GLN A 56 2.26 -28.30 -3.55
N LEU A 57 2.24 -27.77 -4.78
CA LEU A 57 1.03 -27.19 -5.37
C LEU A 57 -0.05 -28.27 -5.55
N THR A 58 -1.33 -27.86 -5.49
CA THR A 58 -2.48 -28.74 -5.76
C THR A 58 -2.32 -29.43 -7.13
N PRO A 59 -2.67 -30.73 -7.29
CA PRO A 59 -2.44 -31.47 -8.54
C PRO A 59 -2.99 -30.78 -9.81
N VAL A 60 -4.13 -30.09 -9.69
CA VAL A 60 -4.72 -29.29 -10.77
C VAL A 60 -3.81 -28.13 -11.19
N ARG A 61 -3.29 -27.36 -10.21
CA ARG A 61 -2.38 -26.24 -10.47
C ARG A 61 -1.03 -26.70 -10.99
N GLN A 62 -0.57 -27.87 -10.57
CA GLN A 62 0.67 -28.47 -11.06
C GLN A 62 0.54 -28.87 -12.54
N ALA A 63 -0.58 -29.46 -12.95
CA ALA A 63 -0.84 -29.80 -14.34
C ALA A 63 -0.97 -28.55 -15.23
N GLU A 64 -1.65 -27.51 -14.75
CA GLU A 64 -1.72 -26.22 -15.45
C GLU A 64 -0.35 -25.56 -15.60
N LEU A 65 0.45 -25.50 -14.52
CA LEU A 65 1.80 -24.97 -14.57
C LEU A 65 2.68 -25.75 -15.55
N HIS A 66 2.55 -27.08 -15.58
CA HIS A 66 3.29 -27.93 -16.50
C HIS A 66 2.96 -27.61 -17.97
N SER A 67 1.67 -27.38 -18.27
CA SER A 67 1.21 -26.94 -19.59
C SER A 67 1.77 -25.55 -19.94
N ASP A 68 1.67 -24.59 -19.02
CA ASP A 68 2.17 -23.22 -19.21
C ASP A 68 3.69 -23.20 -19.46
N LEU A 69 4.47 -24.02 -18.73
CA LEU A 69 5.91 -24.16 -18.92
C LEU A 69 6.27 -24.83 -20.25
N LYS A 70 5.47 -25.80 -20.74
CA LYS A 70 5.67 -26.40 -22.06
C LYS A 70 5.43 -25.41 -23.20
N ILE A 71 4.43 -24.55 -23.06
CA ILE A 71 4.16 -23.49 -24.04
C ILE A 71 5.33 -22.49 -24.06
N GLN A 72 5.78 -22.06 -22.89
CA GLN A 72 6.96 -21.20 -22.76
C GLN A 72 8.23 -21.84 -23.35
N GLU A 73 8.42 -23.15 -23.18
CA GLU A 73 9.56 -23.87 -23.78
C GLU A 73 9.53 -23.84 -25.31
N LYS A 74 8.36 -24.09 -25.89
CA LYS A 74 8.18 -24.07 -27.35
C LYS A 74 8.48 -22.68 -27.91
N ASP A 75 7.96 -21.63 -27.28
CA ASP A 75 8.13 -20.26 -27.76
C ASP A 75 9.58 -19.78 -27.59
N GLU A 76 10.26 -20.21 -26.52
CA GLU A 76 11.70 -19.94 -26.31
C GLU A 76 12.59 -20.66 -27.33
N LEU A 77 12.28 -21.90 -27.70
CA LEU A 77 13.01 -22.62 -28.74
C LEU A 77 12.78 -22.01 -30.12
N GLN A 78 11.54 -21.60 -30.42
CA GLN A 78 11.20 -20.90 -31.66
C GLN A 78 11.90 -19.55 -31.76
N TRP A 79 11.93 -18.78 -30.67
CA TRP A 79 12.66 -17.53 -30.62
C TRP A 79 14.16 -17.72 -30.77
N LYS A 80 14.76 -18.72 -30.12
CA LYS A 80 16.18 -19.05 -30.33
C LYS A 80 16.49 -19.39 -31.79
N LYS A 81 15.58 -20.09 -32.49
CA LYS A 81 15.71 -20.37 -33.93
C LYS A 81 15.66 -19.07 -34.75
N MET A 82 14.65 -18.23 -34.51
CA MET A 82 14.50 -16.93 -35.21
C MET A 82 15.65 -15.95 -34.92
N LYS A 83 16.23 -16.01 -33.71
CA LYS A 83 17.39 -15.20 -33.31
C LYS A 83 18.66 -15.59 -34.07
N VAL A 84 18.87 -16.89 -34.30
CA VAL A 84 19.99 -17.40 -35.12
C VAL A 84 19.80 -17.01 -36.59
N GLU A 85 18.56 -16.92 -37.05
CA GLU A 85 18.20 -16.46 -38.40
C GLU A 85 18.22 -14.91 -38.56
N GLY A 86 18.50 -14.16 -37.48
CA GLY A 86 18.65 -12.69 -37.53
C GLY A 86 17.34 -11.91 -37.65
N LEU A 87 16.18 -12.55 -37.47
CA LEU A 87 14.85 -11.98 -37.77
C LEU A 87 14.19 -11.23 -36.58
N ASP A 88 14.94 -10.94 -35.51
CA ASP A 88 14.45 -10.22 -34.32
C ASP A 88 15.39 -9.06 -33.94
N GLU A 89 15.53 -8.10 -34.84
CA GLU A 89 16.37 -6.90 -34.65
C GLU A 89 15.83 -5.95 -33.57
N ASN A 90 14.50 -5.95 -33.33
CA ASN A 90 13.83 -5.06 -32.39
C ASN A 90 13.80 -5.59 -30.94
N GLY A 91 14.14 -6.87 -30.71
CA GLY A 91 14.13 -7.52 -29.39
C GLY A 91 12.73 -7.62 -28.75
N GLU A 92 11.67 -7.34 -29.51
CA GLU A 92 10.29 -7.31 -29.03
C GLU A 92 9.81 -8.71 -28.63
N LYS A 93 10.17 -9.74 -29.41
CA LYS A 93 9.84 -11.14 -29.09
C LYS A 93 10.58 -11.62 -27.84
N GLU A 94 11.84 -11.20 -27.66
CA GLU A 94 12.59 -11.48 -26.43
C GLU A 94 11.92 -10.83 -25.20
N ALA A 95 11.51 -9.58 -25.34
CA ALA A 95 10.83 -8.84 -24.27
C ALA A 95 9.46 -9.48 -23.93
N GLN A 96 8.70 -9.92 -24.94
CA GLN A 96 7.42 -10.60 -24.76
C GLN A 96 7.59 -11.95 -24.06
N LEU A 97 8.59 -12.75 -24.43
CA LEU A 97 8.88 -14.02 -23.76
C LEU A 97 9.26 -13.84 -22.29
N ARG A 98 10.07 -12.81 -21.99
CA ARG A 98 10.42 -12.46 -20.61
C ARG A 98 9.20 -12.00 -19.81
N ARG A 99 8.32 -11.19 -20.40
CA ARG A 99 7.06 -10.76 -19.76
C ARG A 99 6.14 -11.96 -19.48
N ASN A 100 5.92 -12.82 -20.47
CA ASN A 100 5.08 -14.01 -20.33
C ASN A 100 5.62 -14.95 -19.24
N PHE A 101 6.94 -15.16 -19.21
CA PHE A 101 7.57 -15.96 -18.15
C PHE A 101 7.37 -15.37 -16.76
N ASN A 102 7.52 -14.04 -16.61
CA ASN A 102 7.27 -13.36 -15.34
C ASN A 102 5.79 -13.44 -14.93
N VAL A 103 4.86 -13.36 -15.88
CA VAL A 103 3.42 -13.54 -15.63
C VAL A 103 3.14 -14.95 -15.11
N ILE A 104 3.74 -15.99 -15.70
CA ILE A 104 3.62 -17.38 -15.21
C ILE A 104 4.19 -17.48 -13.79
N LEU A 105 5.38 -16.93 -13.53
CA LEU A 105 5.95 -16.93 -12.19
C LEU A 105 5.06 -16.22 -11.15
N ALA A 106 4.47 -15.09 -11.51
CA ALA A 106 3.55 -14.34 -10.65
C ALA A 106 2.23 -15.10 -10.41
N LYS A 107 1.63 -15.69 -11.45
CA LYS A 107 0.39 -16.48 -11.39
C LYS A 107 0.48 -17.62 -10.36
N TYR A 108 1.65 -18.23 -10.24
CA TYR A 108 1.89 -19.35 -9.32
C TYR A 108 2.64 -18.95 -8.04
N GLY A 109 2.83 -17.66 -7.76
CA GLY A 109 3.51 -17.17 -6.55
C GLY A 109 4.98 -17.54 -6.46
N MET A 110 5.62 -17.87 -7.60
CA MET A 110 7.02 -18.25 -7.70
C MET A 110 7.94 -17.08 -8.07
N ASP A 111 7.38 -15.89 -8.30
CA ASP A 111 8.08 -14.64 -8.52
C ASP A 111 8.80 -14.20 -7.24
N GLY A 112 10.01 -14.75 -7.05
CA GLY A 112 10.90 -14.30 -6.00
C GLY A 112 11.43 -12.94 -6.40
N LYS A 113 11.11 -11.92 -5.60
CA LYS A 113 11.60 -10.53 -5.71
C LYS A 113 13.02 -10.49 -6.31
N ARG A 114 13.12 -10.35 -7.63
CA ARG A 114 14.35 -9.88 -8.27
C ARG A 114 14.30 -8.37 -8.13
N ASP A 115 14.76 -7.89 -6.99
CA ASP A 115 15.22 -6.51 -6.85
C ASP A 115 16.46 -6.34 -7.75
N MET A 116 16.18 -6.14 -9.04
CA MET A 116 17.10 -5.58 -10.02
C MET A 116 16.92 -4.06 -10.08
N ARG A 117 16.63 -3.44 -8.94
CA ARG A 117 16.77 -2.00 -8.78
C ARG A 117 18.18 -1.80 -8.24
N PRO A 118 19.05 -0.99 -8.88
CA PRO A 118 20.09 -0.32 -8.13
C PRO A 118 19.34 0.51 -7.09
N MET A 119 19.28 -0.01 -5.87
CA MET A 119 18.73 0.70 -4.73
C MET A 119 19.75 1.78 -4.37
N GLU A 120 19.79 2.86 -5.15
CA GLU A 120 20.36 4.12 -4.70
C GLU A 120 19.38 4.76 -3.71
N THR A 121 19.11 4.04 -2.62
CA THR A 121 18.57 4.65 -1.42
C THR A 121 19.70 5.37 -0.75
N ASN A 122 19.71 6.69 -0.88
CA ASN A 122 20.46 7.60 -0.04
C ASN A 122 19.83 7.64 1.36
N SER A 123 19.73 6.47 2.01
CA SER A 123 19.25 6.33 3.38
C SER A 123 20.40 5.76 4.21
N LEU A 124 20.88 6.57 5.15
CA LEU A 124 21.93 6.19 6.09
C LEU A 124 21.53 4.89 6.80
N LYS A 125 22.34 3.86 6.56
CA LYS A 125 22.18 2.47 6.99
C LYS A 125 22.47 2.27 8.49
N ASP A 126 22.05 3.21 9.34
CA ASP A 126 22.42 3.27 10.76
C ASP A 126 21.24 3.04 11.73
N HIS A 127 20.06 2.71 11.22
CA HIS A 127 18.92 2.30 12.04
C HIS A 127 18.28 1.04 11.47
N GLU A 128 18.90 -0.11 11.74
CA GLU A 128 18.17 -1.38 11.75
C GLU A 128 17.04 -1.28 12.78
N ALA A 129 15.80 -1.47 12.32
CA ALA A 129 14.64 -1.60 13.19
C ALA A 129 14.94 -2.70 14.22
N LYS A 130 14.92 -2.34 15.50
CA LYS A 130 15.15 -3.33 16.56
C LYS A 130 13.92 -4.21 16.63
N ASP A 131 14.14 -5.50 16.86
CA ASP A 131 13.12 -6.54 17.01
C ASP A 131 12.23 -6.20 18.22
N GLY A 132 11.19 -5.39 17.98
CA GLY A 132 10.40 -4.72 19.01
C GLY A 132 9.71 -3.42 18.57
N ASP A 133 10.19 -2.78 17.50
CA ASP A 133 9.55 -1.59 16.93
C ASP A 133 8.23 -1.99 16.25
N VAL A 134 7.11 -1.39 16.70
CA VAL A 134 5.78 -1.66 16.13
C VAL A 134 5.59 -0.89 14.83
N PHE A 135 6.36 0.19 14.65
CA PHE A 135 6.29 1.09 13.50
C PHE A 135 7.67 1.30 12.88
N ASP A 136 7.74 1.35 11.55
CA ASP A 136 8.99 1.57 10.80
C ASP A 136 9.52 3.01 10.94
N ASP A 137 8.67 3.96 11.35
CA ASP A 137 9.07 5.35 11.62
C ASP A 137 9.48 5.50 13.11
N PRO A 138 10.76 5.83 13.39
CA PRO A 138 11.25 6.03 14.75
C PRO A 138 10.49 7.11 15.55
N LYS A 139 9.86 8.07 14.87
CA LYS A 139 9.07 9.12 15.54
C LYS A 139 7.71 8.58 16.00
N LEU A 140 7.05 7.77 15.17
CA LEU A 140 5.77 7.14 15.52
C LEU A 140 5.97 6.10 16.60
N ASP A 141 7.03 5.30 16.51
CA ASP A 141 7.32 4.27 17.50
C ASP A 141 7.64 4.88 18.89
N LYS A 142 8.42 5.97 18.93
CA LYS A 142 8.64 6.74 20.18
C LYS A 142 7.34 7.27 20.78
N LEU A 143 6.44 7.82 19.97
CA LEU A 143 5.15 8.32 20.45
C LEU A 143 4.24 7.20 20.94
N TRP A 144 4.26 6.04 20.27
CA TRP A 144 3.50 4.87 20.67
C TRP A 144 4.00 4.28 21.99
N ASN A 145 5.32 4.09 22.12
CA ASN A 145 5.93 3.60 23.35
C ASN A 145 5.72 4.57 24.51
N LYS A 146 5.72 5.88 24.25
CA LYS A 146 5.38 6.90 25.24
C LYS A 146 3.92 6.84 25.67
N ALA A 147 2.99 6.67 24.73
CA ALA A 147 1.57 6.51 25.04
C ALA A 147 1.34 5.24 25.89
N LYS A 148 1.89 4.10 25.45
CA LYS A 148 1.81 2.81 26.15
C LYS A 148 2.40 2.84 27.56
N SER A 149 3.55 3.50 27.73
CA SER A 149 4.23 3.60 29.03
C SER A 149 3.62 4.67 29.94
N SER A 150 2.81 5.58 29.41
CA SER A 150 2.21 6.65 30.21
C SER A 150 1.15 6.15 31.20
N GLY A 151 0.55 4.98 30.95
CA GLY A 151 -0.54 4.43 31.78
C GLY A 151 -1.82 5.27 31.80
N LYS A 152 -1.91 6.35 30.99
CA LYS A 152 -3.05 7.28 30.93
C LYS A 152 -4.19 6.80 30.02
N PHE A 153 -4.01 5.68 29.33
CA PHE A 153 -4.94 5.17 28.33
C PHE A 153 -5.60 3.89 28.83
N SER A 154 -6.91 3.78 28.66
CA SER A 154 -7.62 2.51 28.71
C SER A 154 -7.15 1.60 27.56
N ASN A 155 -7.34 0.29 27.70
CA ASN A 155 -6.98 -0.68 26.66
C ASN A 155 -7.72 -0.40 25.33
N GLU A 156 -8.97 0.03 25.40
CA GLU A 156 -9.77 0.40 24.22
C GLU A 156 -9.25 1.66 23.52
N GLU A 157 -8.88 2.67 24.30
CA GLU A 157 -8.28 3.92 23.80
C GLU A 157 -6.91 3.67 23.20
N LEU A 158 -6.12 2.77 23.81
CA LEU A 158 -4.82 2.38 23.31
C LEU A 158 -4.95 1.61 21.98
N GLN A 159 -5.97 0.75 21.82
CA GLN A 159 -6.26 0.14 20.53
C GLN A 159 -6.72 1.14 19.47
N SER A 160 -7.56 2.10 19.84
CA SER A 160 -8.00 3.17 18.93
C SER A 160 -6.82 4.01 18.47
N LEU A 161 -5.97 4.44 19.41
CA LEU A 161 -4.74 5.18 19.14
C LEU A 161 -3.82 4.36 18.23
N LYS A 162 -3.66 3.05 18.47
CA LYS A 162 -2.88 2.16 17.60
C LYS A 162 -3.39 2.16 16.16
N ARG A 163 -4.71 2.11 15.97
CA ARG A 163 -5.33 2.19 14.63
C ARG A 163 -5.01 3.54 13.99
N GLU A 164 -5.16 4.65 14.72
CA GLU A 164 -4.81 5.97 14.19
C GLU A 164 -3.32 6.08 13.80
N PHE A 165 -2.40 5.53 14.61
CA PHE A 165 -0.97 5.45 14.26
C PHE A 165 -0.74 4.61 12.98
N GLN A 166 -1.44 3.49 12.84
CA GLN A 166 -1.37 2.66 11.63
C GLN A 166 -1.89 3.42 10.41
N HIS A 167 -3.04 4.08 10.52
CA HIS A 167 -3.58 4.92 9.45
C HIS A 167 -2.63 6.07 9.08
N HIS A 168 -1.94 6.65 10.05
CA HIS A 168 -0.96 7.69 9.79
C HIS A 168 0.25 7.15 9.02
N LYS A 169 0.75 5.96 9.38
CA LYS A 169 1.78 5.24 8.62
C LYS A 169 1.31 4.96 7.18
N ASP A 170 0.09 4.48 7.00
CA ASP A 170 -0.46 4.17 5.68
C ASP A 170 -0.58 5.45 4.84
N LYS A 171 -1.04 6.57 5.43
CA LYS A 171 -1.08 7.88 4.76
C LYS A 171 0.29 8.41 4.36
N ILE A 172 1.33 8.20 5.19
CA ILE A 172 2.72 8.56 4.82
C ILE A 172 3.17 7.71 3.63
N HIS A 173 2.85 6.42 3.63
CA HIS A 173 3.20 5.53 2.52
C HIS A 173 2.50 5.94 1.21
N GLU A 174 1.20 6.23 1.26
CA GLU A 174 0.45 6.74 0.11
C GLU A 174 1.01 8.07 -0.40
N TYR A 175 1.40 8.96 0.50
CA TYR A 175 2.05 10.22 0.16
C TYR A 175 3.38 9.98 -0.58
N ASN A 176 4.21 9.06 -0.09
CA ASN A 176 5.48 8.73 -0.73
C ASN A 176 5.28 8.14 -2.13
N ILE A 177 4.29 7.26 -2.32
CA ILE A 177 3.94 6.73 -3.64
C ILE A 177 3.49 7.86 -4.59
N LEU A 178 2.65 8.77 -4.10
CA LEU A 178 2.18 9.90 -4.90
C LEU A 178 3.33 10.84 -5.25
N MET A 179 4.21 11.13 -4.29
CA MET A 179 5.42 11.93 -4.47
C MET A 179 6.34 11.32 -5.54
N ASP A 180 6.61 10.01 -5.47
CA ASP A 180 7.41 9.29 -6.46
C ASP A 180 6.75 9.33 -7.84
N THR A 181 5.43 9.20 -7.90
CA THR A 181 4.67 9.25 -9.16
C THR A 181 4.79 10.64 -9.79
N VAL A 182 4.58 11.71 -9.01
CA VAL A 182 4.70 13.09 -9.47
C VAL A 182 6.14 13.40 -9.93
N SER A 183 7.13 12.97 -9.15
CA SER A 183 8.56 13.17 -9.47
C SER A 183 8.95 12.47 -10.77
N ARG A 184 8.51 11.23 -10.98
CA ARG A 184 8.73 10.49 -12.24
C ARG A 184 8.03 11.15 -13.42
N THR A 185 6.80 11.63 -13.25
CA THR A 185 6.12 12.37 -14.32
C THR A 185 6.85 13.67 -14.66
N GLU A 186 7.36 14.38 -13.66
CA GLU A 186 8.14 15.60 -13.87
C GLU A 186 9.48 15.32 -14.59
N GLU A 187 10.18 14.24 -14.23
CA GLU A 187 11.39 13.77 -14.91
C GLU A 187 11.13 13.34 -16.36
N ILE A 188 10.01 12.66 -16.63
CA ILE A 188 9.59 12.30 -17.99
C ILE A 188 9.32 13.57 -18.80
N HIS A 189 8.70 14.59 -18.19
CA HIS A 189 8.35 15.84 -18.87
C HIS A 189 9.58 16.72 -19.16
N LYS A 190 10.64 16.66 -18.33
CA LYS A 190 11.92 17.34 -18.61
C LYS A 190 12.64 16.80 -19.85
N ASN A 191 12.33 15.58 -20.27
CA ASN A 191 12.96 14.91 -21.42
C ASN A 191 12.15 15.00 -22.72
N VAL A 192 10.99 15.65 -22.74
CA VAL A 192 10.12 15.76 -23.94
C VAL A 192 10.13 17.20 -24.48
N ILE A 193 10.71 17.39 -25.67
CA ILE A 193 10.70 18.66 -26.41
C ILE A 193 9.52 18.65 -27.40
N SER A 194 8.28 18.67 -26.89
CA SER A 194 7.08 18.84 -27.74
C SER A 194 6.39 20.16 -27.40
N PRO A 195 6.41 21.18 -28.28
CA PRO A 195 5.95 22.55 -27.96
C PRO A 195 4.44 22.73 -27.75
N MET A 196 3.61 21.71 -28.00
CA MET A 196 2.15 21.90 -28.17
C MET A 196 1.28 21.19 -27.12
N GLU A 197 1.86 20.38 -26.23
CA GLU A 197 1.16 19.66 -25.13
C GLU A 197 1.50 20.20 -23.72
N GLY A 198 2.32 21.25 -23.62
CA GLY A 198 2.85 21.78 -22.36
C GLY A 198 1.77 22.29 -21.40
N ASP A 199 0.89 23.19 -21.86
CA ASP A 199 -0.04 23.92 -20.98
C ASP A 199 -1.07 23.03 -20.25
N THR A 200 -1.62 22.01 -20.93
CA THR A 200 -2.63 21.12 -20.32
C THR A 200 -2.02 20.12 -19.35
N LYS A 201 -0.81 19.64 -19.65
CA LYS A 201 -0.05 18.71 -18.79
C LYS A 201 0.59 19.44 -17.60
N GLU A 202 1.01 20.69 -17.76
CA GLU A 202 1.51 21.54 -16.68
C GLU A 202 0.42 21.84 -15.64
N HIS A 203 -0.80 22.15 -16.07
CA HIS A 203 -1.92 22.34 -15.15
C HIS A 203 -2.26 21.06 -14.35
N LEU A 204 -2.17 19.88 -14.97
CA LEU A 204 -2.34 18.60 -14.28
C LEU A 204 -1.22 18.35 -13.26
N LEU A 205 0.02 18.68 -13.61
CA LEU A 205 1.18 18.56 -12.73
C LEU A 205 1.08 19.53 -11.54
N GLN A 206 0.64 20.76 -11.79
CA GLN A 206 0.38 21.76 -10.76
C GLN A 206 -0.78 21.34 -9.83
N GLN A 207 -1.85 20.74 -10.38
CA GLN A 207 -2.92 20.14 -9.58
C GLN A 207 -2.38 19.02 -8.69
N LYS A 208 -1.51 18.16 -9.23
CA LYS A 208 -0.88 17.07 -8.47
C LYS A 208 0.06 17.59 -7.37
N HIS A 209 0.82 18.65 -7.62
CA HIS A 209 1.60 19.32 -6.57
C HIS A 209 0.71 19.98 -5.50
N THR A 210 -0.44 20.51 -5.90
CA THR A 210 -1.42 21.09 -4.94
C THR A 210 -2.00 19.99 -4.06
N GLU A 211 -2.40 18.86 -4.65
CA GLU A 211 -2.85 17.65 -3.93
C GLU A 211 -1.76 17.14 -2.98
N LEU A 212 -0.50 17.12 -3.43
CA LEU A 212 0.64 16.69 -2.64
C LEU A 212 0.87 17.63 -1.43
N LYS A 213 0.80 18.95 -1.63
CA LYS A 213 0.92 19.95 -0.55
C LYS A 213 -0.22 19.81 0.45
N GLU A 214 -1.44 19.57 -0.02
CA GLU A 214 -2.61 19.36 0.86
C GLU A 214 -2.45 18.08 1.68
N LYS A 215 -2.05 16.96 1.07
CA LYS A 215 -1.74 15.71 1.79
C LYS A 215 -0.61 15.89 2.79
N MET A 216 0.46 16.60 2.44
CA MET A 216 1.56 16.90 3.36
C MET A 216 1.09 17.74 4.56
N ARG A 217 0.22 18.73 4.32
CA ARG A 217 -0.41 19.50 5.39
C ARG A 217 -1.26 18.59 6.27
N GLY A 218 -2.11 17.75 5.69
CA GLY A 218 -2.95 16.78 6.42
C GLY A 218 -2.12 15.80 7.26
N LEU A 219 -0.99 15.32 6.75
CA LEU A 219 -0.04 14.50 7.48
C LEU A 219 0.53 15.25 8.68
N HIS A 220 1.05 16.47 8.51
CA HIS A 220 1.58 17.25 9.64
C HIS A 220 0.52 17.50 10.72
N HIS A 221 -0.72 17.82 10.34
CA HIS A 221 -1.80 18.02 11.32
C HIS A 221 -2.17 16.71 12.03
N GLY A 222 -2.20 15.59 11.31
CA GLY A 222 -2.44 14.27 11.89
C GLY A 222 -1.34 13.86 12.87
N PHE A 223 -0.08 14.12 12.53
CA PHE A 223 1.06 13.84 13.40
C PHE A 223 1.04 14.70 14.67
N GLU A 224 0.80 16.01 14.54
CA GLU A 224 0.70 16.91 15.70
C GLU A 224 -0.48 16.54 16.60
N ARG A 225 -1.61 16.10 16.03
CA ARG A 225 -2.73 15.55 16.81
C ARG A 225 -2.32 14.29 17.57
N LEU A 226 -1.69 13.31 16.91
CA LEU A 226 -1.19 12.09 17.55
C LEU A 226 -0.16 12.39 18.64
N ARG A 227 0.72 13.36 18.40
CA ARG A 227 1.69 13.85 19.38
C ARG A 227 0.99 14.44 20.59
N LYS A 228 0.00 15.30 20.39
CA LYS A 228 -0.78 15.92 21.46
C LYS A 228 -1.49 14.87 22.29
N ILE A 229 -2.23 13.96 21.66
CA ILE A 229 -2.94 12.86 22.33
C ILE A 229 -1.96 11.96 23.09
N SER A 230 -0.82 11.59 22.50
CA SER A 230 0.20 10.76 23.16
C SER A 230 0.80 11.43 24.42
N HIS A 231 0.94 12.76 24.44
CA HIS A 231 1.51 13.49 25.58
C HIS A 231 0.47 13.81 26.67
N GLU A 232 -0.68 14.31 26.25
CA GLU A 232 -1.75 14.81 27.13
C GLU A 232 -2.65 13.67 27.62
N GLY A 233 -2.67 12.53 26.92
CA GLY A 233 -3.71 11.52 27.05
C GLY A 233 -4.93 11.89 26.21
N PHE A 234 -5.91 10.98 26.10
CA PHE A 234 -7.27 11.48 25.85
C PHE A 234 -7.63 12.27 27.10
N SER A 235 -7.92 13.57 26.97
CA SER A 235 -8.37 14.36 28.11
C SER A 235 -9.52 13.60 28.77
N GLN A 236 -9.46 13.35 30.08
CA GLN A 236 -10.59 12.71 30.78
C GLN A 236 -11.90 13.52 30.60
N ASP A 237 -11.78 14.81 30.24
CA ASP A 237 -12.89 15.70 29.87
C ASP A 237 -13.28 15.68 28.38
N SER A 238 -12.54 14.95 27.54
CA SER A 238 -12.88 14.71 26.12
C SER A 238 -13.98 13.65 26.05
N VAL A 239 -15.17 14.01 26.53
CA VAL A 239 -16.38 13.15 26.50
C VAL A 239 -16.71 12.67 25.09
N PHE A 240 -16.25 13.39 24.07
CA PHE A 240 -16.49 13.13 22.65
C PHE A 240 -15.17 13.13 21.86
N ARG A 241 -15.07 12.31 20.81
CA ARG A 241 -13.97 12.18 19.84
C ARG A 241 -14.19 13.04 18.59
N GLU A 242 -15.44 13.20 18.16
CA GLU A 242 -15.79 13.93 16.94
C GLU A 242 -15.69 15.47 17.16
N PRO A 243 -14.86 16.21 16.40
CA PRO A 243 -14.63 17.65 16.63
C PRO A 243 -15.89 18.50 16.69
N ARG A 244 -16.87 18.21 15.82
CA ARG A 244 -18.15 18.94 15.79
C ARG A 244 -19.04 18.66 17.01
N VAL A 245 -18.96 17.46 17.55
CA VAL A 245 -19.70 17.08 18.77
C VAL A 245 -19.07 17.75 19.98
N ILE A 246 -17.73 17.85 20.01
CA ILE A 246 -16.99 18.63 21.01
C ILE A 246 -17.41 20.10 20.97
N GLU A 247 -17.47 20.72 19.79
CA GLU A 247 -17.91 22.12 19.65
C GLU A 247 -19.33 22.35 20.18
N LEU A 248 -20.27 21.43 19.91
CA LEU A 248 -21.63 21.48 20.43
C LEU A 248 -21.65 21.31 21.96
N TRP A 249 -20.84 20.41 22.50
CA TRP A 249 -20.73 20.21 23.94
C TRP A 249 -20.14 21.44 24.65
N GLU A 250 -19.11 22.05 24.10
CA GLU A 250 -18.54 23.30 24.62
C GLU A 250 -19.51 24.48 24.49
N ALA A 251 -20.30 24.54 23.41
CA ALA A 251 -21.39 25.51 23.29
C ALA A 251 -22.47 25.27 24.35
N ALA A 252 -22.81 24.01 24.63
CA ALA A 252 -23.78 23.64 25.65
C ALA A 252 -23.32 23.96 27.08
N LYS A 253 -22.04 23.75 27.41
CA LYS A 253 -21.49 24.17 28.71
C LYS A 253 -21.52 25.68 28.92
N ARG A 254 -21.42 26.46 27.82
CA ARG A 254 -21.48 27.92 27.84
C ARG A 254 -22.92 28.45 27.86
N ALA A 255 -23.86 27.69 27.34
CA ALA A 255 -25.27 27.93 27.59
C ALA A 255 -25.52 27.56 29.07
N ASN A 256 -26.06 28.47 29.89
CA ASN A 256 -26.34 28.23 31.31
C ASN A 256 -27.49 27.21 31.50
N LEU A 257 -27.33 25.99 31.00
CA LEU A 257 -28.29 24.90 31.08
C LEU A 257 -28.30 24.31 32.49
N SER A 258 -29.44 23.76 32.90
CA SER A 258 -29.51 23.01 34.16
C SER A 258 -28.69 21.72 34.07
N LYS A 259 -28.28 21.17 35.22
CA LYS A 259 -27.48 19.94 35.27
C LYS A 259 -28.19 18.74 34.61
N ASP A 260 -29.50 18.63 34.79
CA ASP A 260 -30.29 17.53 34.24
C ASP A 260 -30.42 17.64 32.71
N GLU A 261 -30.61 18.85 32.19
CA GLU A 261 -30.62 19.10 30.74
C GLU A 261 -29.26 18.88 30.11
N LEU A 262 -28.18 19.25 30.81
CA LEU A 262 -26.81 19.05 30.36
C LEU A 262 -26.48 17.56 30.25
N GLU A 263 -26.88 16.74 31.22
CA GLU A 263 -26.70 15.27 31.15
C GLU A 263 -27.60 14.63 30.07
N SER A 264 -28.84 15.10 29.90
CA SER A 264 -29.69 14.63 28.79
C SER A 264 -29.09 14.96 27.42
N LEU A 265 -28.53 16.16 27.26
CA LEU A 265 -27.87 16.57 26.02
C LEU A 265 -26.57 15.78 25.79
N LYS A 266 -25.83 15.47 26.85
CA LYS A 266 -24.61 14.63 26.77
C LYS A 266 -24.91 13.25 26.21
N GLU A 267 -25.97 12.59 26.69
CA GLU A 267 -26.41 11.30 26.15
C GLU A 267 -26.86 11.41 24.70
N GLU A 268 -27.60 12.47 24.35
CA GLU A 268 -28.03 12.75 22.98
C GLU A 268 -26.83 12.97 22.03
N LEU A 269 -25.81 13.70 22.47
CA LEU A 269 -24.56 13.91 21.75
C LEU A 269 -23.77 12.59 21.59
N HIS A 270 -23.84 11.67 22.55
CA HIS A 270 -23.17 10.38 22.47
C HIS A 270 -23.85 9.44 21.45
N HIS A 271 -25.18 9.47 21.41
CA HIS A 271 -25.94 8.81 20.34
C HIS A 271 -25.68 9.42 18.98
N PHE A 272 -25.52 10.74 18.91
CA PHE A 272 -25.17 11.42 17.66
C PHE A 272 -23.76 11.05 17.20
N GLU A 273 -22.78 11.01 18.10
CA GLU A 273 -21.42 10.54 17.82
C GLU A 273 -21.41 9.10 17.29
N THR A 274 -22.14 8.17 17.92
CA THR A 274 -22.26 6.80 17.43
C THR A 274 -22.84 6.74 16.00
N LYS A 275 -23.77 7.65 15.67
CA LYS A 275 -24.31 7.77 14.30
C LYS A 275 -23.28 8.33 13.33
N VAL A 276 -22.45 9.29 13.77
CA VAL A 276 -21.35 9.85 12.98
C VAL A 276 -20.32 8.77 12.67
N GLU A 277 -19.90 8.00 13.66
CA GLU A 277 -18.94 6.89 13.47
C GLU A 277 -19.48 5.86 12.46
N LYS A 278 -20.77 5.47 12.57
CA LYS A 278 -21.40 4.58 11.59
C LYS A 278 -21.38 5.17 10.19
N HIS A 279 -21.66 6.46 10.03
CA HIS A 279 -21.60 7.11 8.72
C HIS A 279 -20.21 7.16 8.12
N ASN A 280 -19.21 7.47 8.93
CA ASN A 280 -17.82 7.44 8.48
C ASN A 280 -17.44 6.03 8.01
N HIS A 281 -17.85 4.99 8.74
CA HIS A 281 -17.65 3.60 8.31
C HIS A 281 -18.33 3.28 6.97
N TYR A 282 -19.57 3.73 6.75
CA TYR A 282 -20.27 3.54 5.48
C TYR A 282 -19.62 4.33 4.33
N GLN A 283 -19.08 5.53 4.59
CA GLN A 283 -18.30 6.30 3.62
C GLN A 283 -17.02 5.57 3.22
N GLU A 284 -16.28 5.01 4.17
CA GLU A 284 -15.09 4.19 3.89
C GLU A 284 -15.44 2.95 3.06
N GLN A 285 -16.52 2.24 3.41
CA GLN A 285 -17.00 1.10 2.63
C GLN A 285 -17.42 1.50 1.20
N LEU A 286 -18.03 2.67 1.05
CA LEU A 286 -18.40 3.22 -0.26
C LEU A 286 -17.16 3.53 -1.10
N GLU A 287 -16.12 4.12 -0.50
CA GLU A 287 -14.87 4.42 -1.17
C GLU A 287 -14.14 3.14 -1.61
N LEU A 288 -14.06 2.13 -0.74
CA LEU A 288 -13.51 0.82 -1.08
C LEU A 288 -14.32 0.15 -2.21
N SER A 289 -15.65 0.25 -2.18
CA SER A 289 -16.52 -0.25 -3.25
C SER A 289 -16.26 0.48 -4.56
N HIS A 290 -16.07 1.80 -4.52
CA HIS A 290 -15.72 2.61 -5.69
C HIS A 290 -14.38 2.20 -6.30
N GLN A 291 -13.35 2.02 -5.48
CA GLN A 291 -12.05 1.55 -5.93
C GLN A 291 -12.14 0.16 -6.59
N LYS A 292 -12.92 -0.76 -6.00
CA LYS A 292 -13.18 -2.09 -6.58
C LYS A 292 -13.94 -2.00 -7.90
N LEU A 293 -14.92 -1.10 -8.02
CA LEU A 293 -15.65 -0.89 -9.26
C LEU A 293 -14.71 -0.44 -10.37
N ARG A 294 -13.87 0.57 -10.13
CA ARG A 294 -12.87 1.04 -11.12
C ARG A 294 -11.90 -0.06 -11.55
N HIS A 295 -11.47 -0.90 -10.62
CA HIS A 295 -10.61 -2.03 -10.94
C HIS A 295 -11.33 -3.08 -11.79
N VAL A 296 -12.58 -3.39 -11.49
CA VAL A 296 -13.38 -4.38 -12.25
C VAL A 296 -13.77 -3.84 -13.63
N GLU A 297 -14.04 -2.54 -13.76
CA GLU A 297 -14.22 -1.85 -15.04
C GLU A 297 -12.98 -1.99 -15.93
N SER A 298 -11.77 -1.91 -15.36
CA SER A 298 -10.52 -2.10 -16.12
C SER A 298 -10.32 -3.54 -16.64
N LEU A 299 -10.96 -4.53 -16.02
CA LEU A 299 -10.87 -5.95 -16.41
C LEU A 299 -11.92 -6.36 -17.47
N GLY A 300 -12.93 -5.52 -17.72
CA GLY A 300 -13.90 -5.69 -18.81
C GLY A 300 -15.00 -6.75 -18.60
N ASP A 301 -15.16 -7.30 -17.39
CA ASP A 301 -16.20 -8.30 -17.09
C ASP A 301 -17.56 -7.64 -16.81
N ARG A 302 -18.45 -7.71 -17.80
CA ARG A 302 -19.73 -6.98 -17.82
C ARG A 302 -20.71 -7.39 -16.72
N GLU A 303 -20.71 -8.65 -16.28
CA GLU A 303 -21.60 -9.10 -15.20
C GLU A 303 -21.09 -8.66 -13.82
N HIS A 304 -19.78 -8.75 -13.61
CA HIS A 304 -19.14 -8.32 -12.36
C HIS A 304 -19.19 -6.80 -12.18
N ILE A 305 -19.07 -6.03 -13.26
CA ILE A 305 -19.28 -4.57 -13.26
C ILE A 305 -20.70 -4.25 -12.78
N LYS A 306 -21.73 -4.85 -13.38
CA LYS A 306 -23.14 -4.55 -13.04
C LYS A 306 -23.45 -4.84 -11.56
N ARG A 307 -23.02 -5.99 -11.04
CA ARG A 307 -23.25 -6.36 -9.63
C ARG A 307 -22.51 -5.43 -8.65
N ASN A 308 -21.27 -5.03 -8.97
CA ASN A 308 -20.52 -4.09 -8.14
C ASN A 308 -21.10 -2.67 -8.21
N GLN A 309 -21.60 -2.27 -9.37
CA GLN A 309 -22.22 -0.97 -9.57
C GLN A 309 -23.55 -0.85 -8.82
N GLU A 310 -24.39 -1.90 -8.83
CA GLU A 310 -25.60 -1.96 -8.00
C GLU A 310 -25.26 -1.83 -6.51
N LYS A 311 -24.28 -2.59 -6.02
CA LYS A 311 -23.81 -2.49 -4.62
C LYS A 311 -23.28 -1.11 -4.27
N TYR A 312 -22.50 -0.50 -5.17
CA TYR A 312 -21.99 0.87 -5.01
C TYR A 312 -23.15 1.87 -4.93
N ASN A 313 -24.14 1.77 -5.82
CA ASN A 313 -25.30 2.67 -5.83
C ASN A 313 -26.10 2.56 -4.53
N THR A 314 -26.40 1.34 -4.06
CA THR A 314 -27.14 1.15 -2.79
C THR A 314 -26.36 1.69 -1.60
N LEU A 315 -25.05 1.45 -1.53
CA LEU A 315 -24.18 2.01 -0.49
C LEU A 315 -24.12 3.53 -0.57
N SER A 316 -24.07 4.09 -1.78
CA SER A 316 -24.01 5.54 -2.03
C SER A 316 -25.28 6.24 -1.55
N GLU A 317 -26.45 5.69 -1.91
CA GLU A 317 -27.75 6.20 -1.46
C GLU A 317 -27.88 6.15 0.06
N LYS A 318 -27.54 5.01 0.68
CA LYS A 318 -27.61 4.85 2.13
C LYS A 318 -26.67 5.83 2.86
N THR A 319 -25.46 6.00 2.33
CA THR A 319 -24.48 6.94 2.88
C THR A 319 -25.00 8.38 2.79
N ARG A 320 -25.56 8.76 1.64
CA ARG A 320 -26.14 10.09 1.41
C ARG A 320 -27.35 10.37 2.30
N GLU A 321 -28.26 9.40 2.44
CA GLU A 321 -29.43 9.52 3.31
C GLU A 321 -29.01 9.70 4.78
N MET A 322 -28.04 8.92 5.23
CA MET A 322 -27.54 9.02 6.59
C MET A 322 -26.80 10.33 6.84
N GLY A 323 -26.01 10.81 5.87
CA GLY A 323 -25.39 12.13 5.92
C GLY A 323 -26.44 13.26 6.04
N TYR A 324 -27.56 13.16 5.31
CA TYR A 324 -28.67 14.09 5.46
C TYR A 324 -29.30 14.06 6.85
N LYS A 325 -29.58 12.86 7.38
CA LYS A 325 -30.12 12.68 8.75
C LYS A 325 -29.17 13.28 9.79
N MET A 326 -27.86 13.06 9.65
CA MET A 326 -26.86 13.62 10.56
C MET A 326 -26.81 15.14 10.49
N LYS A 327 -26.84 15.73 9.29
CA LYS A 327 -26.87 17.19 9.15
C LYS A 327 -28.11 17.79 9.82
N LYS A 328 -29.27 17.13 9.68
CA LYS A 328 -30.50 17.54 10.37
C LYS A 328 -30.36 17.43 11.88
N HIS A 329 -29.90 16.29 12.41
CA HIS A 329 -29.67 16.10 13.84
C HIS A 329 -28.69 17.14 14.40
N MET A 330 -27.61 17.45 13.69
CA MET A 330 -26.65 18.48 14.08
C MET A 330 -27.30 19.87 14.16
N GLN A 331 -28.13 20.22 13.17
CA GLN A 331 -28.87 21.48 13.18
C GLN A 331 -29.88 21.53 14.34
N ASP A 332 -30.58 20.43 14.60
CA ASP A 332 -31.55 20.33 15.69
C ASP A 332 -30.86 20.49 17.05
N LEU A 333 -29.72 19.82 17.26
CA LEU A 333 -28.89 19.97 18.46
C LEU A 333 -28.37 21.40 18.64
N SER A 334 -27.85 22.01 17.57
CA SER A 334 -27.38 23.40 17.61
C SER A 334 -28.52 24.38 17.94
N ASN A 335 -29.69 24.20 17.32
CA ASN A 335 -30.88 25.00 17.61
C ASN A 335 -31.37 24.82 19.05
N LYS A 336 -31.35 23.59 19.57
CA LYS A 336 -31.74 23.26 20.94
C LYS A 336 -30.84 23.94 21.96
N ILE A 337 -29.51 23.85 21.79
CA ILE A 337 -28.52 24.53 22.63
C ILE A 337 -28.71 26.05 22.59
N SER A 338 -28.98 26.60 21.41
CA SER A 338 -29.15 28.05 21.23
C SER A 338 -30.45 28.56 21.87
N ARG A 339 -31.56 27.85 21.71
CA ARG A 339 -32.87 28.24 22.25
C ARG A 339 -32.96 28.07 23.76
N GLN A 340 -32.48 26.94 24.30
CA GLN A 340 -32.47 26.73 25.75
C GLN A 340 -31.49 27.69 26.43
N GLY A 341 -30.34 27.97 25.82
CA GLY A 341 -29.41 28.99 26.32
C GLY A 341 -30.00 30.41 26.34
N LEU A 342 -30.91 30.75 25.41
CA LEU A 342 -31.62 32.04 25.41
C LEU A 342 -32.74 32.10 26.47
N GLN A 343 -33.53 31.04 26.61
CA GLN A 343 -34.64 31.00 27.57
C GLN A 343 -34.18 31.10 29.04
N HIS A 344 -32.98 30.62 29.36
CA HIS A 344 -32.39 30.72 30.69
C HIS A 344 -31.60 32.02 30.95
N ASN A 345 -31.30 32.80 29.90
CA ASN A 345 -30.61 34.10 30.02
C ASN A 345 -31.59 35.30 30.02
N GLU A 346 -32.90 35.09 29.86
CA GLU A 346 -33.94 36.14 29.92
C GLU A 346 -34.53 36.36 31.34
N LEU A 347 -33.83 35.90 32.38
CA LEU A 347 -34.08 36.23 33.80
C LEU A 347 -32.81 36.83 34.40
#